data_AF-A0A1H0Q5A3-F1
#
_entry.id   AF-A0A1H0Q5A3-F1
#
_cell.length_a   1.000
_cell.length_b   1.000
_cell.length_c   1.000
_cell.angle_alpha   90.00
_cell.angle_beta   90.00
_cell.angle_gamma   90.00
#
_symmetry.space_group_name_H-M   'P 1'
#
loop_
_entity.id
_entity.type
_entity.pdbx_description
1 polymer ?
#
loop_
_entity_poly.entity_id
_entity_poly.type
_entity_poly.pdbx_seq_one_letter_code
_entity_poly.pdbx_strand_id
1 'polypeptide(L)'
;MNTLLLIITFAVGYTAAIRGIRFSDFYKGKINEPLVSPEDSAQGEEMAIPEPPGHSQAGLLSKKKGDRFEEYIVRKIHSVVGKNIRFTDWRSDKYINDIKYGPESNSQPDLEYILPTGIKIAVECKWRARWVDDLEGDIAIDIAGHYGQIKKYKKYAAESTAATYIIIGIGWNVIKDEPLEIFIIDVNAIEFHYIKKPDLIELSLNWDDFANKCLNMACGPKP
;
A
#
# COMPACT_ATOMS: atom_id res chain seq x y z
N MET A 1 -17.43 54.23 16.34
CA MET A 1 -18.45 53.65 17.24
C MET A 1 -18.59 52.19 16.83
N ASN A 2 -17.82 51.32 17.46
CA ASN A 2 -18.23 50.41 18.56
C ASN A 2 -18.96 49.18 18.02
N THR A 3 -18.22 48.08 17.84
CA THR A 3 -18.21 46.84 18.68
C THR A 3 -19.36 45.89 18.30
N LEU A 4 -19.26 44.56 18.24
CA LEU A 4 -18.48 43.62 19.04
C LEU A 4 -18.50 42.25 18.32
N LEU A 5 -17.38 41.54 18.35
CA LEU A 5 -17.26 40.10 18.11
C LEU A 5 -17.81 39.36 19.35
N LEU A 6 -18.61 38.29 19.18
CA LEU A 6 -18.77 37.29 20.24
C LEU A 6 -19.01 35.88 19.68
N ILE A 7 -18.03 35.03 19.93
CA ILE A 7 -18.08 33.56 19.89
C ILE A 7 -18.88 33.09 21.13
N ILE A 8 -19.65 32.00 21.05
CA ILE A 8 -19.69 30.93 22.07
C ILE A 8 -20.63 29.77 21.63
N THR A 9 -20.07 28.59 21.89
CA THR A 9 -20.43 27.18 21.73
C THR A 9 -21.58 26.70 22.64
N PHE A 10 -22.38 25.70 22.20
CA PHE A 10 -22.54 24.34 22.79
C PHE A 10 -23.90 23.65 22.53
N ALA A 11 -23.78 22.44 21.97
CA ALA A 11 -24.44 21.17 22.30
C ALA A 11 -25.94 21.08 22.61
N VAL A 12 -26.65 20.30 21.78
CA VAL A 12 -27.55 19.17 22.12
C VAL A 12 -27.57 18.30 20.85
N GLY A 13 -27.24 17.01 20.78
CA GLY A 13 -27.44 15.90 21.70
C GLY A 13 -28.26 14.85 20.93
N TYR A 14 -27.65 13.75 20.50
CA TYR A 14 -28.40 12.51 20.20
C TYR A 14 -27.55 11.30 20.58
N THR A 15 -27.99 10.70 21.68
CA THR A 15 -27.73 9.32 22.05
C THR A 15 -28.38 8.38 21.03
N ALA A 16 -27.60 7.54 20.39
CA ALA A 16 -28.09 6.29 19.82
C ALA A 16 -27.01 5.22 19.95
N ALA A 17 -27.17 4.39 20.98
CA ALA A 17 -26.52 3.11 21.07
C ALA A 17 -27.04 2.22 19.93
N ILE A 18 -26.16 1.78 19.04
CA ILE A 18 -26.39 0.56 18.25
C ILE A 18 -25.16 -0.32 18.37
N ARG A 19 -25.33 -1.39 19.13
CA ARG A 19 -24.45 -2.55 19.18
C ARG A 19 -24.42 -3.22 17.81
N GLY A 20 -23.22 -3.58 17.37
CA GLY A 20 -22.99 -4.76 16.53
C GLY A 20 -23.41 -4.64 15.08
N ILE A 21 -22.57 -4.02 14.26
CA ILE A 21 -22.51 -4.34 12.83
C ILE A 21 -21.11 -4.88 12.56
N ARG A 22 -21.04 -6.18 12.22
CA ARG A 22 -19.82 -6.78 11.68
C ARG A 22 -19.63 -6.22 10.27
N PHE A 23 -18.41 -5.76 9.98
CA PHE A 23 -18.01 -5.17 8.70
C PHE A 23 -18.10 -6.13 7.48
N SER A 24 -18.61 -7.35 7.65
CA SER A 24 -18.73 -8.36 6.58
C SER A 24 -19.95 -8.17 5.67
N ASP A 25 -20.91 -7.33 6.05
CA ASP A 25 -22.23 -7.35 5.41
C ASP A 25 -22.46 -6.22 4.39
N PHE A 26 -21.46 -5.36 4.14
CA PHE A 26 -21.60 -4.19 3.24
C PHE A 26 -21.21 -4.44 1.77
N TYR A 27 -20.86 -5.69 1.40
CA TYR A 27 -20.44 -6.05 0.03
C TYR A 27 -21.34 -7.09 -0.67
N LYS A 28 -22.66 -7.03 -0.42
CA LYS A 28 -23.63 -7.81 -1.20
C LYS A 28 -24.78 -6.94 -1.69
N GLY A 29 -24.77 -6.63 -2.99
CA GLY A 29 -25.99 -6.28 -3.72
C GLY A 29 -25.85 -5.20 -4.79
N LYS A 30 -25.58 -5.62 -6.03
CA LYS A 30 -26.45 -5.46 -7.22
C LYS A 30 -25.61 -5.57 -8.49
N ILE A 31 -25.60 -6.76 -9.09
CA ILE A 31 -25.33 -6.95 -10.51
C ILE A 31 -26.54 -7.66 -11.12
N ASN A 32 -26.88 -7.20 -12.32
CA ASN A 32 -28.18 -7.30 -12.97
C ASN A 32 -28.62 -8.72 -13.34
N GLU A 33 -29.94 -8.93 -13.40
CA GLU A 33 -30.56 -10.09 -14.05
C GLU A 33 -30.20 -10.15 -15.54
N PRO A 34 -29.99 -11.34 -16.14
CA PRO A 34 -29.73 -11.48 -17.55
C PRO A 34 -31.04 -11.60 -18.36
N LEU A 35 -31.19 -10.74 -19.37
CA LEU A 35 -32.13 -10.95 -20.46
C LEU A 35 -31.45 -11.80 -21.54
N VAL A 36 -31.98 -13.00 -21.78
CA VAL A 36 -31.60 -13.87 -22.91
C VAL A 36 -32.70 -13.85 -23.96
N SER A 37 -32.33 -13.67 -25.23
CA SER A 37 -32.66 -14.55 -26.39
C SER A 37 -32.28 -13.85 -27.71
N PRO A 38 -32.24 -14.54 -28.88
CA PRO A 38 -31.20 -15.52 -29.23
C PRO A 38 -30.66 -15.32 -30.68
N GLU A 39 -29.70 -16.18 -31.06
CA GLU A 39 -29.29 -16.55 -32.44
C GLU A 39 -28.42 -15.54 -33.24
N ASP A 40 -27.12 -15.85 -33.40
CA ASP A 40 -26.66 -16.51 -34.64
C ASP A 40 -25.18 -16.94 -34.58
N SER A 41 -24.95 -18.09 -35.22
CA SER A 41 -23.80 -18.98 -35.20
C SER A 41 -22.57 -18.49 -35.97
N ALA A 42 -21.37 -18.76 -35.44
CA ALA A 42 -20.26 -19.36 -36.20
C ALA A 42 -19.14 -19.81 -35.25
N GLN A 43 -18.67 -21.02 -35.47
CA GLN A 43 -17.80 -21.81 -34.60
C GLN A 43 -16.33 -21.39 -34.68
N GLY A 44 -15.73 -21.26 -33.50
CA GLY A 44 -14.31 -21.36 -33.25
C GLY A 44 -14.15 -21.77 -31.79
N GLU A 45 -14.21 -23.07 -31.50
CA GLU A 45 -13.93 -23.60 -30.16
C GLU A 45 -12.44 -23.41 -29.87
N GLU A 46 -12.09 -22.20 -29.42
CA GLU A 46 -10.87 -21.99 -28.66
C GLU A 46 -11.06 -22.76 -27.34
N MET A 47 -10.28 -23.82 -27.19
CA MET A 47 -10.28 -24.71 -26.03
C MET A 47 -9.93 -23.89 -24.78
N ALA A 48 -10.95 -23.36 -24.11
CA ALA A 48 -10.82 -22.64 -22.86
C ALA A 48 -10.19 -23.58 -21.83
N ILE A 49 -8.89 -23.37 -21.58
CA ILE A 49 -8.20 -24.00 -20.46
C ILE A 49 -8.96 -23.53 -19.21
N PRO A 50 -9.56 -24.45 -18.41
CA PRO A 50 -10.29 -24.05 -17.22
C PRO A 50 -9.34 -23.30 -16.29
N GLU A 51 -9.74 -22.09 -15.87
CA GLU A 51 -8.94 -21.31 -14.93
C GLU A 51 -8.66 -22.16 -13.69
N PRO A 52 -7.39 -22.22 -13.22
CA PRO A 52 -7.04 -23.00 -12.05
C PRO A 52 -7.87 -22.51 -10.85
N PRO A 53 -8.46 -23.43 -10.06
CA PRO A 53 -9.28 -23.05 -8.93
C PRO A 53 -8.41 -22.35 -7.88
N GLY A 54 -8.65 -21.05 -7.65
CA GLY A 54 -7.99 -20.35 -6.54
C GLY A 54 -7.94 -18.83 -6.59
N HIS A 55 -8.11 -18.18 -7.75
CA HIS A 55 -8.04 -16.73 -7.82
C HIS A 55 -9.24 -16.14 -8.55
N SER A 56 -10.01 -15.29 -7.85
CA SER A 56 -11.03 -14.49 -8.52
C SER A 56 -10.37 -13.54 -9.52
N GLN A 57 -11.05 -13.24 -10.63
CA GLN A 57 -10.58 -12.27 -11.63
C GLN A 57 -10.23 -10.91 -10.99
N ALA A 58 -10.96 -10.50 -9.95
CA ALA A 58 -10.67 -9.31 -9.15
C ALA A 58 -9.33 -9.41 -8.40
N GLY A 59 -9.00 -10.57 -7.84
CA GLY A 59 -7.72 -10.83 -7.18
C GLY A 59 -6.53 -10.77 -8.16
N LEU A 60 -6.68 -11.37 -9.35
CA LEU A 60 -5.66 -11.30 -10.41
C LEU A 60 -5.42 -9.86 -10.88
N LEU A 61 -6.48 -9.06 -11.05
CA LEU A 61 -6.36 -7.65 -11.40
C LEU A 61 -5.71 -6.82 -10.29
N SER A 62 -6.03 -7.10 -9.03
CA SER A 62 -5.40 -6.45 -7.88
C SER A 62 -3.90 -6.74 -7.83
N LYS A 63 -3.51 -8.01 -8.01
CA LYS A 63 -2.10 -8.41 -8.04
C LYS A 63 -1.33 -7.69 -9.14
N LYS A 64 -1.86 -7.66 -10.37
CA LYS A 64 -1.22 -6.95 -11.50
C LYS A 64 -0.97 -5.46 -11.21
N LYS A 65 -1.85 -4.80 -10.45
CA LYS A 65 -1.66 -3.40 -10.06
C LYS A 65 -0.58 -3.23 -8.99
N GLY A 66 -0.50 -4.17 -8.04
CA GLY A 66 0.60 -4.25 -7.07
C GLY A 66 1.95 -4.44 -7.77
N ASP A 67 2.05 -5.44 -8.64
CA ASP A 67 3.25 -5.75 -9.41
C ASP A 67 3.72 -4.52 -10.24
N ARG A 68 2.78 -3.83 -10.91
CA ARG A 68 3.08 -2.59 -11.67
C ARG A 68 3.61 -1.47 -10.79
N PHE A 69 3.09 -1.35 -9.56
CA PHE A 69 3.56 -0.34 -8.62
C PHE A 69 4.96 -0.67 -8.09
N GLU A 70 5.22 -1.92 -7.72
CA GLU A 70 6.56 -2.39 -7.31
C GLU A 70 7.60 -2.11 -8.39
N GLU A 71 7.28 -2.43 -9.64
CA GLU A 71 8.10 -2.09 -10.80
C GLU A 71 8.44 -0.60 -10.90
N TYR A 72 7.44 0.27 -10.73
CA TYR A 72 7.64 1.72 -10.72
C TYR A 72 8.59 2.13 -9.58
N ILE A 73 8.44 1.56 -8.38
CA ILE A 73 9.31 1.85 -7.23
C ILE A 73 10.76 1.42 -7.50
N VAL A 74 10.99 0.22 -8.05
CA VAL A 74 12.32 -0.24 -8.43
C VAL A 74 12.99 0.74 -9.40
N ARG A 75 12.28 1.13 -10.47
CA ARG A 75 12.78 2.12 -11.45
C ARG A 75 13.10 3.46 -10.80
N LYS A 76 12.21 3.93 -9.90
CA LYS A 76 12.36 5.23 -9.24
C LYS A 76 13.53 5.26 -8.26
N ILE A 77 13.70 4.23 -7.44
CA ILE A 77 14.84 4.10 -6.51
C ILE A 77 16.16 4.11 -7.28
N HIS A 78 16.30 3.32 -8.34
CA HIS A 78 17.50 3.31 -9.18
C HIS A 78 17.77 4.67 -9.84
N SER A 79 16.72 5.42 -10.18
CA SER A 79 16.85 6.76 -10.76
C SER A 79 17.35 7.80 -9.76
N VAL A 80 16.97 7.73 -8.48
CA VAL A 80 17.27 8.79 -7.49
C VAL A 80 18.45 8.46 -6.59
N VAL A 81 18.67 7.19 -6.24
CA VAL A 81 19.80 6.76 -5.40
C VAL A 81 21.03 6.41 -6.27
N GLY A 82 20.81 6.06 -7.53
CA GLY A 82 21.86 5.76 -8.50
C GLY A 82 22.15 4.26 -8.66
N LYS A 83 23.04 3.94 -9.59
CA LYS A 83 23.30 2.56 -10.05
C LYS A 83 24.20 1.72 -9.14
N ASN A 84 24.79 2.33 -8.11
CA ASN A 84 25.76 1.66 -7.22
C ASN A 84 25.08 0.88 -6.08
N ILE A 85 23.76 0.99 -5.94
CA ILE A 85 23.00 0.14 -5.02
C ILE A 85 22.78 -1.24 -5.65
N ARG A 86 22.82 -2.28 -4.84
CA ARG A 86 22.53 -3.65 -5.27
C ARG A 86 21.10 -3.99 -4.91
N PHE A 87 20.27 -4.33 -5.90
CA PHE A 87 18.94 -4.89 -5.66
C PHE A 87 19.08 -6.39 -5.37
N THR A 88 18.71 -6.84 -4.16
CA THR A 88 18.98 -8.21 -3.70
C THR A 88 17.76 -9.10 -3.64
N ASP A 89 16.60 -8.54 -3.27
CA ASP A 89 15.39 -9.32 -3.12
C ASP A 89 14.18 -8.58 -3.69
N TRP A 90 13.36 -9.34 -4.42
CA TRP A 90 12.02 -8.97 -4.82
C TRP A 90 11.08 -10.09 -4.38
N ARG A 91 10.43 -9.87 -3.25
CA ARG A 91 9.54 -10.81 -2.60
C ARG A 91 8.13 -10.61 -3.13
N SER A 92 7.38 -11.70 -3.14
CA SER A 92 5.96 -11.69 -3.44
C SER A 92 5.34 -12.76 -2.56
N ASP A 93 4.12 -12.50 -2.13
CA ASP A 93 3.36 -13.42 -1.32
C ASP A 93 3.10 -14.72 -2.07
N LYS A 94 3.64 -15.82 -1.54
CA LYS A 94 3.45 -17.17 -2.10
C LYS A 94 2.58 -17.99 -1.16
N TYR A 95 1.49 -18.51 -1.69
CA TYR A 95 0.59 -19.43 -0.99
C TYR A 95 0.33 -20.66 -1.87
N ILE A 96 0.14 -21.80 -1.23
CA ILE A 96 -0.35 -23.01 -1.87
C ILE A 96 -1.79 -23.16 -1.38
N ASN A 97 -2.77 -23.25 -2.29
CA ASN A 97 -4.20 -23.03 -2.00
C ASN A 97 -4.77 -23.90 -0.88
N ASP A 98 -4.18 -25.08 -0.63
CA ASP A 98 -4.56 -26.03 0.41
C ASP A 98 -3.67 -26.00 1.66
N ILE A 99 -2.55 -25.26 1.63
CA ILE A 99 -1.62 -25.10 2.75
C ILE A 99 -1.81 -23.72 3.39
N LYS A 100 -2.26 -23.72 4.66
CA LYS A 100 -2.50 -22.48 5.44
C LYS A 100 -1.24 -21.69 5.80
N TYR A 101 -0.06 -22.15 5.40
CA TYR A 101 1.22 -21.57 5.74
C TYR A 101 1.92 -21.08 4.47
N GLY A 102 2.21 -19.78 4.44
CA GLY A 102 3.17 -19.21 3.49
C GLY A 102 4.60 -19.32 4.03
N PRO A 103 5.62 -19.14 3.18
CA PRO A 103 6.99 -19.03 3.65
C PRO A 103 7.14 -17.80 4.56
N GLU A 104 8.10 -17.86 5.49
CA GLU A 104 8.39 -16.76 6.42
C GLU A 104 8.68 -15.43 5.69
N SER A 105 9.24 -15.50 4.48
CA SER A 105 9.50 -14.35 3.62
C SER A 105 8.26 -13.53 3.27
N ASN A 106 7.04 -14.08 3.33
CA ASN A 106 5.79 -13.31 3.14
C ASN A 106 5.58 -12.24 4.23
N SER A 107 6.32 -12.33 5.35
CA SER A 107 6.27 -11.33 6.42
C SER A 107 7.33 -10.23 6.29
N GLN A 108 8.23 -10.37 5.32
CA GLN A 108 9.35 -9.45 5.09
C GLN A 108 8.97 -8.41 4.02
N PRO A 109 9.66 -7.25 3.96
CA PRO A 109 9.37 -6.24 2.96
C PRO A 109 9.54 -6.73 1.51
N ASP A 110 8.69 -6.20 0.63
CA ASP A 110 8.66 -6.57 -0.80
C ASP A 110 10.02 -6.43 -1.50
N LEU A 111 10.77 -5.35 -1.26
CA LEU A 111 12.05 -5.08 -1.91
C LEU A 111 13.20 -4.97 -0.90
N GLU A 112 14.39 -5.43 -1.28
CA GLU A 112 15.63 -5.22 -0.52
C GLU A 112 16.77 -4.75 -1.40
N TYR A 113 17.55 -3.80 -0.88
CA TYR A 113 18.74 -3.27 -1.49
C TYR A 113 19.90 -3.27 -0.50
N ILE A 114 21.12 -3.37 -1.03
CA ILE A 114 22.36 -3.20 -0.27
C ILE A 114 23.11 -2.01 -0.84
N LEU A 115 23.42 -1.04 0.03
CA LEU A 115 24.27 0.10 -0.29
C LEU A 115 25.76 -0.31 -0.37
N PRO A 116 26.64 0.49 -1.00
CA PRO A 116 28.08 0.20 -1.04
C PRO A 116 28.74 -0.04 0.33
N THR A 117 28.21 0.56 1.39
CA THR A 117 28.66 0.38 2.78
C THR A 117 28.22 -0.96 3.40
N GLY A 118 27.40 -1.75 2.71
CA GLY A 118 26.79 -2.98 3.23
C GLY A 118 25.47 -2.75 3.98
N ILE A 119 25.07 -1.50 4.20
CA ILE A 119 23.78 -1.17 4.84
C ILE A 119 22.62 -1.63 3.96
N LYS A 120 21.65 -2.30 4.60
CA LYS A 120 20.44 -2.77 3.96
C LYS A 120 19.35 -1.70 3.96
N ILE A 121 18.66 -1.57 2.84
CA ILE A 121 17.40 -0.83 2.71
C ILE A 121 16.33 -1.83 2.35
N ALA A 122 15.22 -1.81 3.07
CA ALA A 122 14.06 -2.63 2.78
C ALA A 122 12.83 -1.75 2.52
N VAL A 123 12.03 -2.10 1.52
CA VAL A 123 10.88 -1.30 1.09
C VAL A 123 9.66 -2.19 0.94
N GLU A 124 8.63 -1.90 1.73
CA GLU A 124 7.29 -2.45 1.51
C GLU A 124 6.53 -1.55 0.53
N CYS A 125 5.92 -2.15 -0.49
CA CYS A 125 5.14 -1.44 -1.50
C CYS A 125 3.65 -1.64 -1.25
N LYS A 126 2.88 -0.55 -1.14
CA LYS A 126 1.43 -0.60 -1.04
C LYS A 126 0.77 0.32 -2.04
N TRP A 127 0.09 -0.27 -3.02
CA TRP A 127 -0.78 0.49 -3.92
C TRP A 127 -2.22 0.52 -3.41
N ARG A 128 -2.89 1.66 -3.58
CA ARG A 128 -4.31 1.86 -3.28
C ARG A 128 -4.97 2.63 -4.40
N ALA A 129 -6.18 2.22 -4.79
CA ALA A 129 -6.90 2.87 -5.88
C ALA A 129 -7.31 4.31 -5.54
N ARG A 130 -7.66 4.58 -4.28
CA ARG A 130 -8.18 5.86 -3.80
C ARG A 130 -8.05 5.97 -2.28
N TRP A 131 -8.20 7.20 -1.78
CA TRP A 131 -8.48 7.48 -0.38
C TRP A 131 -9.84 6.92 0.04
N VAL A 132 -9.98 6.65 1.33
CA VAL A 132 -11.23 6.24 1.97
C VAL A 132 -11.62 7.26 3.03
N ASP A 133 -12.92 7.48 3.20
CA ASP A 133 -13.45 8.29 4.29
C ASP A 133 -13.35 7.48 5.59
N ASP A 134 -12.87 8.12 6.66
CA ASP A 134 -12.87 7.54 7.99
C ASP A 134 -14.20 7.79 8.72
N LEU A 135 -14.30 7.31 9.96
CA LEU A 135 -15.53 7.41 10.76
C LEU A 135 -15.87 8.85 11.19
N GLU A 136 -14.90 9.76 11.12
CA GLU A 136 -15.02 11.16 11.50
C GLU A 136 -15.26 12.07 10.26
N GLY A 137 -15.24 11.48 9.06
CA GLY A 137 -15.43 12.18 7.79
C GLY A 137 -14.12 12.74 7.20
N ASP A 138 -12.97 12.41 7.78
CA ASP A 138 -11.66 12.74 7.23
C ASP A 138 -11.24 11.70 6.18
N ILE A 139 -10.35 12.08 5.27
CA ILE A 139 -9.77 11.14 4.29
C ILE A 139 -8.52 10.47 4.87
N ALA A 140 -8.47 9.15 4.74
CA ALA A 140 -7.44 8.32 5.30
C ALA A 140 -7.12 7.12 4.39
N ILE A 141 -6.09 6.37 4.77
CA ILE A 141 -5.62 5.23 3.98
C ILE A 141 -5.09 4.12 4.89
N ASP A 142 -5.40 2.89 4.52
CA ASP A 142 -4.77 1.72 5.11
C ASP A 142 -3.43 1.44 4.42
N ILE A 143 -2.35 1.58 5.20
CA ILE A 143 -0.97 1.48 4.76
C ILE A 143 -0.36 0.08 4.94
N ALA A 144 -1.06 -0.86 5.57
CA ALA A 144 -0.47 -2.17 5.90
C ALA A 144 -1.44 -3.35 5.89
N GLY A 145 -2.71 -3.18 5.56
CA GLY A 145 -3.72 -4.24 5.53
C GLY A 145 -4.29 -4.56 6.92
N HIS A 146 -3.42 -4.64 7.93
CA HIS A 146 -3.80 -4.90 9.31
C HIS A 146 -2.74 -4.44 10.31
N TYR A 147 -3.16 -4.13 11.54
CA TYR A 147 -2.28 -3.65 12.62
C TYR A 147 -1.08 -4.55 12.92
N GLY A 148 -1.26 -5.88 12.84
CA GLY A 148 -0.17 -6.84 13.06
C GLY A 148 0.99 -6.72 12.05
N GLN A 149 0.77 -6.09 10.89
CA GLN A 149 1.76 -6.03 9.82
C GLN A 149 2.82 -4.96 10.12
N ILE A 150 2.41 -3.80 10.64
CA ILE A 150 3.34 -2.76 11.12
C ILE A 150 4.31 -3.33 12.15
N LYS A 151 3.81 -4.16 13.09
CA LYS A 151 4.66 -4.82 14.09
C LYS A 151 5.69 -5.74 13.45
N LYS A 152 5.33 -6.48 12.39
CA LYS A 152 6.27 -7.34 11.66
C LYS A 152 7.34 -6.52 10.95
N TYR A 153 6.98 -5.43 10.29
CA TYR A 153 7.97 -4.58 9.63
C TYR A 153 8.91 -3.89 10.62
N LYS A 154 8.40 -3.40 11.77
CA LYS A 154 9.25 -2.87 12.84
C LYS A 154 10.18 -3.93 13.42
N LYS A 155 9.68 -5.15 13.65
CA LYS A 155 10.47 -6.28 14.09
C LYS A 155 11.57 -6.61 13.07
N TYR A 156 11.22 -6.69 11.79
CA TYR A 156 12.18 -6.89 10.70
C TYR A 156 13.26 -5.81 10.69
N ALA A 157 12.89 -4.53 10.80
CA ALA A 157 13.84 -3.42 10.84
C ALA A 157 14.84 -3.55 12.00
N ALA A 158 14.34 -3.95 13.18
CA ALA A 158 15.18 -4.16 14.37
C ALA A 158 16.12 -5.37 14.24
N GLU A 159 15.63 -6.50 13.71
CA GLU A 159 16.38 -7.75 13.63
C GLU A 159 17.38 -7.79 12.47
N SER A 160 17.01 -7.22 11.32
CA SER A 160 17.84 -7.20 10.10
C SER A 160 18.80 -6.02 10.04
N THR A 161 18.66 -5.04 10.94
CA THR A 161 19.34 -3.73 10.90
C THR A 161 19.11 -2.94 9.61
N ALA A 162 18.09 -3.30 8.83
CA ALA A 162 17.75 -2.62 7.59
C ALA A 162 16.98 -1.31 7.84
N ALA A 163 17.36 -0.25 7.13
CA ALA A 163 16.54 0.95 7.01
C ALA A 163 15.26 0.58 6.24
N THR A 164 14.13 0.51 6.95
CA THR A 164 12.89 -0.05 6.43
C THR A 164 11.84 1.03 6.19
N TYR A 165 11.30 1.07 4.98
CA TYR A 165 10.33 2.06 4.55
C TYR A 165 9.04 1.40 4.04
N ILE A 166 7.92 2.10 4.18
CA ILE A 166 6.70 1.79 3.43
C ILE A 166 6.54 2.86 2.37
N ILE A 167 6.42 2.46 1.11
CA ILE A 167 6.11 3.35 0.00
C ILE A 167 4.70 3.08 -0.49
N ILE A 168 3.88 4.13 -0.51
CA ILE A 168 2.46 4.06 -0.80
C ILE A 168 2.16 4.84 -2.06
N GLY A 169 1.56 4.19 -3.04
CA GLY A 169 1.05 4.82 -4.25
C GLY A 169 -0.47 4.91 -4.21
N ILE A 170 -1.02 6.09 -4.50
CA ILE A 170 -2.47 6.31 -4.57
C ILE A 170 -2.88 6.66 -5.99
N GLY A 171 -3.87 5.94 -6.49
CA GLY A 171 -4.35 6.09 -7.86
C GLY A 171 -3.29 5.72 -8.90
N TRP A 172 -3.56 6.04 -10.16
CA TRP A 172 -2.61 5.82 -11.25
C TRP A 172 -2.82 6.80 -12.40
N ASN A 173 -1.74 7.41 -12.87
CA ASN A 173 -1.69 8.19 -14.09
C ASN A 173 -1.30 7.29 -15.27
N VAL A 174 -2.26 6.96 -16.13
CA VAL A 174 -2.03 6.07 -17.29
C VAL A 174 -1.13 6.67 -18.35
N ILE A 175 -1.05 8.01 -18.45
CA ILE A 175 -0.25 8.70 -19.48
C ILE A 175 1.23 8.67 -19.08
N LYS A 176 1.52 8.86 -17.79
CA LYS A 176 2.89 8.92 -17.26
C LYS A 176 3.40 7.60 -16.70
N ASP A 177 2.53 6.60 -16.57
CA ASP A 177 2.85 5.31 -15.95
C ASP A 177 3.39 5.44 -14.50
N GLU A 178 2.72 6.26 -13.69
CA GLU A 178 3.12 6.56 -12.30
C GLU A 178 1.88 6.73 -11.38
N PRO A 179 2.01 6.56 -10.05
CA PRO A 179 0.92 6.87 -9.11
C PRO A 179 0.58 8.36 -9.10
N LEU A 180 -0.68 8.72 -8.77
CA LEU A 180 -1.10 10.13 -8.69
C LEU A 180 -0.52 10.84 -7.47
N GLU A 181 -0.44 10.12 -6.35
CA GLU A 181 0.23 10.56 -5.13
C GLU A 181 1.16 9.45 -4.64
N ILE A 182 2.28 9.84 -4.03
CA ILE A 182 3.25 8.91 -3.47
C ILE A 182 3.73 9.39 -2.11
N PHE A 183 3.83 8.45 -1.17
CA PHE A 183 4.28 8.71 0.19
C PHE A 183 5.38 7.70 0.56
N ILE A 184 6.45 8.18 1.18
CA ILE A 184 7.61 7.37 1.60
C ILE A 184 7.76 7.56 3.10
N ILE A 185 7.57 6.50 3.88
CA ILE A 185 7.47 6.62 5.34
C ILE A 185 8.47 5.67 5.97
N ASP A 186 9.26 6.17 6.92
CA ASP A 186 10.08 5.33 7.79
C ASP A 186 9.16 4.49 8.67
N VAL A 187 9.35 3.16 8.70
CA VAL A 187 8.48 2.27 9.48
C VAL A 187 8.44 2.64 10.97
N ASN A 188 9.52 3.24 11.49
CA ASN A 188 9.60 3.61 12.90
C ASN A 188 8.71 4.80 13.25
N ALA A 189 8.39 5.66 12.27
CA ALA A 189 7.51 6.80 12.44
C ALA A 189 6.01 6.41 12.43
N ILE A 190 5.69 5.16 12.10
CA ILE A 190 4.33 4.67 11.92
C ILE A 190 3.80 4.07 13.22
N GLU A 191 2.71 4.60 13.77
CA GLU A 191 2.06 4.03 14.96
C GLU A 191 0.93 3.06 14.61
N PHE A 192 0.12 3.44 13.61
CA PHE A 192 -1.09 2.72 13.22
C PHE A 192 -1.08 2.41 11.71
N HIS A 193 -1.73 1.30 11.34
CA HIS A 193 -1.88 0.89 9.95
C HIS A 193 -2.88 1.75 9.15
N TYR A 194 -3.65 2.60 9.82
CA TYR A 194 -4.59 3.52 9.21
C TYR A 194 -4.16 4.94 9.57
N ILE A 195 -3.93 5.79 8.57
CA ILE A 195 -3.36 7.12 8.75
C ILE A 195 -4.21 8.14 7.99
N LYS A 196 -4.55 9.25 8.63
CA LYS A 196 -5.24 10.37 8.00
C LYS A 196 -4.31 11.07 7.01
N LYS A 197 -4.84 11.62 5.92
CA LYS A 197 -4.02 12.26 4.88
C LYS A 197 -3.08 13.36 5.42
N PRO A 198 -3.50 14.27 6.32
CA PRO A 198 -2.60 15.30 6.85
C PRO A 198 -1.39 14.69 7.57
N ASP A 199 -1.62 13.70 8.44
CA ASP A 199 -0.56 13.00 9.17
C ASP A 199 0.36 12.25 8.19
N LEU A 200 -0.20 11.64 7.15
CA LEU A 200 0.58 10.94 6.13
C LEU A 200 1.52 11.90 5.39
N ILE A 201 1.05 13.11 5.08
CA ILE A 201 1.86 14.16 4.44
C ILE A 201 3.01 14.58 5.37
N GLU A 202 2.73 14.80 6.66
CA GLU A 202 3.74 15.19 7.64
C GLU A 202 4.82 14.13 7.85
N LEU A 203 4.42 12.85 7.89
CA LEU A 203 5.34 11.73 8.08
C LEU A 203 6.14 11.37 6.82
N SER A 204 5.68 11.81 5.64
CA SER A 204 6.26 11.38 4.37
C SER A 204 7.53 12.16 4.04
N LEU A 205 8.55 11.41 3.64
CA LEU A 205 9.71 11.92 2.94
C LEU A 205 9.34 12.22 1.48
N ASN A 206 9.95 13.24 0.89
CA ASN A 206 10.01 13.33 -0.57
C ASN A 206 11.16 12.46 -1.11
N TRP A 207 11.21 12.31 -2.44
CA TRP A 207 12.24 11.48 -3.09
C TRP A 207 13.67 11.97 -2.86
N ASP A 208 13.88 13.29 -2.77
CA ASP A 208 15.20 13.86 -2.55
C ASP A 208 15.68 13.58 -1.12
N ASP A 209 14.81 13.69 -0.12
CA ASP A 209 15.11 13.36 1.27
C ASP A 209 15.38 11.86 1.45
N PHE A 210 14.58 11.02 0.79
CA PHE A 210 14.84 9.57 0.75
C PHE A 210 16.20 9.26 0.12
N ALA A 211 16.49 9.84 -1.04
CA ALA A 211 17.76 9.65 -1.74
C ALA A 211 18.94 10.14 -0.90
N ASN A 212 18.82 11.32 -0.29
CA ASN A 212 19.84 11.88 0.59
C ASN A 212 20.09 11.01 1.81
N LYS A 213 19.05 10.45 2.44
CA LYS A 213 19.21 9.45 3.52
C LYS A 213 19.99 8.23 3.02
N CYS A 214 19.66 7.69 1.85
CA CYS A 214 20.37 6.56 1.26
C CYS A 214 21.84 6.89 0.97
N LEU A 215 22.12 8.06 0.39
CA LEU A 215 23.47 8.51 0.07
C LEU A 215 24.30 8.77 1.33
N ASN A 216 23.71 9.37 2.36
CA ASN A 216 24.38 9.57 3.64
C ASN A 216 24.75 8.23 4.30
N MET A 217 23.88 7.22 4.22
CA MET A 217 24.21 5.85 4.66
C MET A 217 25.30 5.21 3.79
N ALA A 218 25.33 5.50 2.48
CA ALA A 218 26.31 4.96 1.55
C ALA A 218 27.71 5.61 1.65
N CYS A 219 27.81 6.82 2.20
CA CYS A 219 29.10 7.52 2.36
C CYS A 219 29.81 7.19 3.70
N GLY A 220 29.15 6.46 4.60
CA GLY A 220 29.62 6.25 5.98
C GLY A 220 29.53 7.52 6.83
N PRO A 221 29.81 7.45 8.15
CA PRO A 221 29.94 8.65 8.96
C PRO A 221 31.02 9.55 8.35
N LYS A 222 30.69 10.83 8.09
CA LYS A 222 31.72 11.81 7.75
C LYS A 222 32.72 11.84 8.93
N PRO A 223 34.04 11.72 8.66
CA PRO A 223 35.06 11.74 9.70
C PRO A 223 35.04 13.04 10.50
#